data_AF-W7SFC5-F1
#
_entry.id   AF-W7SFC5-F1
#
_cell.length_a   1.000
_cell.length_b   1.000
_cell.length_c   1.000
_cell.angle_alpha   90.00
_cell.angle_beta   90.00
_cell.angle_gamma   90.00
#
_symmetry.space_group_name_H-M   'P 1'
#
loop_
_entity.id
_entity.type
_entity.pdbx_description
1 polymer ?
#
loop_
_entity_poly.entity_id
_entity_poly.type
_entity_poly.pdbx_seq_one_letter_code
_entity_poly.pdbx_strand_id
1 'polypeptide(L)'
;MSRVRRGFRAVALGIGFTLVASLAAVPGTAAADPLPIDPARERSQVLSLLRTGGSMVRAAAAQALVGSDADVHTFLTTGIVHLKQVDDRINTDRLLASGGPAIQAAAQQALDSSAAGALPTFLKSGWQTPSAVDQRIRIDQVMAAGGTEVHKAAQQALDAGTTDAYKAFLKSGWQTPYATDQRVRVNQILATGGPEVQKVAQRALDANSVDALTQFIDNDWAVAAAHDQETATVEQLAGVAKDAGEEATRETHAAQDEADRAAKEAEAARQAAIAAADAAAHAQGHADQATDAARQAAVAADNASSAAQQAVGAANAATAAARVAASAAFFAASAASMAGQAASTAYNAATAAVLDKI
;
A
#
# COMPACT_ATOMS: atom_id res chain seq x y z
N MET A 1 -42.78 -47.41 52.85
CA MET A 1 -43.74 -48.31 52.18
C MET A 1 -42.94 -49.30 51.33
N SER A 2 -42.60 -50.46 51.90
CA SER A 2 -43.02 -51.81 51.46
C SER A 2 -42.53 -52.19 50.05
N ARG A 3 -41.41 -52.93 49.92
CA ARG A 3 -41.31 -54.41 49.78
C ARG A 3 -42.20 -54.93 48.62
N VAL A 4 -41.71 -55.78 47.71
CA VAL A 4 -41.53 -57.23 47.94
C VAL A 4 -40.74 -57.90 46.78
N ARG A 5 -39.87 -58.84 47.19
CA ARG A 5 -39.11 -59.85 46.42
C ARG A 5 -40.00 -60.92 45.78
N ARG A 6 -39.48 -61.62 44.74
CA ARG A 6 -39.52 -63.10 44.51
C ARG A 6 -38.88 -63.36 43.12
N GLY A 7 -37.89 -64.21 42.88
CA GLY A 7 -37.36 -65.35 43.61
C GLY A 7 -38.02 -66.67 43.16
N PHE A 8 -37.52 -67.27 42.07
CA PHE A 8 -37.79 -68.67 41.66
C PHE A 8 -36.55 -69.19 40.92
N ARG A 9 -35.68 -69.95 41.59
CA ARG A 9 -35.63 -71.43 41.73
C ARG A 9 -35.27 -72.16 40.42
N ALA A 10 -34.03 -72.62 40.41
CA ALA A 10 -33.45 -73.59 39.49
C ALA A 10 -34.07 -74.99 39.68
N VAL A 11 -34.18 -75.72 38.57
CA VAL A 11 -34.24 -77.19 38.56
C VAL A 11 -33.25 -77.65 37.50
N ALA A 12 -32.25 -78.40 37.96
CA ALA A 12 -31.32 -79.15 37.14
C ALA A 12 -31.93 -80.54 36.84
N LEU A 13 -31.84 -80.99 35.59
CA LEU A 13 -31.93 -82.40 35.26
C LEU A 13 -30.94 -82.67 34.12
N GLY A 14 -29.93 -83.48 34.40
CA GLY A 14 -28.93 -83.92 33.44
C GLY A 14 -29.38 -85.19 32.73
N ILE A 15 -29.07 -85.27 31.43
CA ILE A 15 -28.92 -86.53 30.69
C ILE A 15 -27.74 -86.31 29.75
N GLY A 16 -26.69 -87.12 29.93
CA GLY A 16 -25.55 -87.17 29.02
C GLY A 16 -25.86 -88.04 27.81
N PHE A 17 -25.36 -87.64 26.64
CA PHE A 17 -25.05 -88.55 25.55
C PHE A 17 -23.88 -88.00 24.72
N THR A 18 -23.08 -88.93 24.24
CA THR A 18 -21.74 -88.83 23.70
C THR A 18 -21.61 -88.18 22.32
N LEU A 19 -20.56 -87.35 22.19
CA LEU A 19 -19.64 -87.14 21.07
C LEU A 19 -20.06 -87.52 19.63
N VAL A 20 -20.23 -86.51 18.76
CA VAL A 20 -19.76 -86.53 17.35
C VAL A 20 -19.25 -85.12 17.01
N ALA A 21 -18.02 -85.05 16.53
CA ALA A 21 -17.39 -83.84 16.01
C ALA A 21 -17.74 -83.62 14.53
N SER A 22 -18.17 -82.41 14.18
CA SER A 22 -18.14 -81.93 12.78
C SER A 22 -18.25 -80.39 12.72
N LEU A 23 -17.07 -79.78 12.58
CA LEU A 23 -16.70 -78.58 11.81
C LEU A 23 -17.81 -77.63 11.31
N ALA A 24 -17.82 -76.40 11.82
CA ALA A 24 -18.12 -75.20 11.04
C ALA A 24 -17.23 -74.06 11.54
N ALA A 25 -16.17 -73.80 10.77
CA ALA A 25 -15.28 -72.67 10.97
C ALA A 25 -16.08 -71.37 10.82
N VAL A 26 -16.07 -70.55 11.87
CA VAL A 26 -16.39 -69.12 11.73
C VAL A 26 -15.29 -68.53 10.86
N PRO A 27 -15.58 -67.93 9.70
CA PRO A 27 -14.54 -67.28 8.92
C PRO A 27 -14.03 -66.11 9.76
N GLY A 28 -12.79 -66.23 10.22
CA GLY A 28 -12.03 -65.08 10.67
C GLY A 28 -12.02 -64.09 9.52
N THR A 29 -12.49 -62.88 9.76
CA THR A 29 -12.27 -61.74 8.87
C THR A 29 -10.77 -61.57 8.76
N ALA A 30 -10.18 -62.14 7.71
CA ALA A 30 -8.82 -61.84 7.30
C ALA A 30 -8.75 -60.32 7.15
N ALA A 31 -7.91 -59.69 7.96
CA ALA A 31 -7.42 -58.37 7.66
C ALA A 31 -6.92 -58.42 6.21
N ALA A 32 -7.41 -57.51 5.36
CA ALA A 32 -6.89 -57.39 4.02
C ALA A 32 -5.36 -57.26 4.11
N ASP A 33 -4.64 -58.15 3.43
CA ASP A 33 -3.19 -58.04 3.28
C ASP A 33 -2.85 -56.61 2.80
N PRO A 34 -1.79 -55.96 3.32
CA PRO A 34 -1.31 -54.72 2.76
C PRO A 34 -1.04 -54.93 1.27
N LEU A 35 -1.50 -54.02 0.42
CA LEU A 35 -1.20 -54.06 -1.02
C LEU A 35 0.31 -54.30 -1.21
N PRO A 36 0.73 -55.21 -2.10
CA PRO A 36 2.14 -55.45 -2.32
C PRO A 36 2.84 -54.15 -2.75
N ILE A 37 3.97 -53.86 -2.12
CA ILE A 37 4.86 -52.74 -2.50
C ILE A 37 5.17 -52.90 -3.98
N ASP A 38 4.84 -51.88 -4.78
CA ASP A 38 5.22 -51.79 -6.19
C ASP A 38 6.38 -50.79 -6.30
N PRO A 39 7.64 -51.27 -6.41
CA PRO A 39 8.81 -50.41 -6.41
C PRO A 39 8.85 -49.44 -7.60
N ALA A 40 8.27 -49.83 -8.74
CA ALA A 40 8.22 -48.97 -9.92
C ALA A 40 7.27 -47.79 -9.68
N ARG A 41 6.10 -48.05 -9.08
CA ARG A 41 5.16 -47.02 -8.67
C ARG A 41 5.74 -46.09 -7.62
N GLU A 42 6.37 -46.62 -6.57
CA GLU A 42 6.96 -45.81 -5.50
C GLU A 42 8.10 -44.92 -6.03
N ARG A 43 8.99 -45.46 -6.87
CA ARG A 43 10.03 -44.64 -7.52
C ARG A 43 9.43 -43.52 -8.38
N SER A 44 8.33 -43.79 -9.08
CA SER A 44 7.64 -42.74 -9.85
C SER A 44 7.09 -41.62 -8.95
N GLN A 45 6.60 -41.95 -7.75
CA GLN A 45 6.13 -40.95 -6.78
C GLN A 45 7.29 -40.12 -6.22
N VAL A 46 8.42 -40.75 -5.88
CA VAL A 46 9.61 -40.02 -5.42
C VAL A 46 10.17 -39.12 -6.53
N LEU A 47 10.15 -39.57 -7.78
CA LEU A 47 10.52 -38.74 -8.92
C LEU A 47 9.61 -37.50 -9.08
N SER A 48 8.31 -37.64 -8.82
CA SER A 48 7.40 -36.48 -8.77
C SER A 48 7.81 -35.51 -7.67
N LEU A 49 8.11 -36.01 -6.46
CA LEU A 49 8.53 -35.18 -5.33
C LEU A 49 9.89 -34.50 -5.56
N LEU A 50 10.81 -35.16 -6.29
CA LEU A 50 12.06 -34.54 -6.73
C LEU A 50 11.84 -33.35 -7.67
N ARG A 51 10.76 -33.37 -8.45
CA ARG A 51 10.40 -32.31 -9.41
C ARG A 51 9.60 -31.19 -8.76
N THR A 52 8.66 -31.51 -7.87
CA THR A 52 7.67 -30.54 -7.36
C THR A 52 7.80 -30.24 -5.87
N GLY A 53 8.61 -30.98 -5.12
CA GLY A 53 8.79 -30.79 -3.68
C GLY A 53 9.55 -29.50 -3.35
N GLY A 54 9.47 -29.10 -2.08
CA GLY A 54 10.34 -28.06 -1.53
C GLY A 54 11.81 -28.50 -1.50
N SER A 55 12.70 -27.57 -1.16
CA SER A 55 14.16 -27.79 -1.15
C SER A 55 14.59 -29.06 -0.39
N MET A 56 14.06 -29.27 0.80
CA MET A 56 14.41 -30.38 1.68
C MET A 56 13.82 -31.70 1.18
N VAL A 57 12.55 -31.68 0.74
CA VAL A 57 11.90 -32.85 0.13
C VAL A 57 12.61 -33.29 -1.14
N ARG A 58 13.06 -32.35 -1.99
CA ARG A 58 13.80 -32.66 -3.23
C ARG A 58 15.16 -33.29 -2.94
N ALA A 59 15.91 -32.75 -1.98
CA ALA A 59 17.21 -33.30 -1.58
C ALA A 59 17.07 -34.75 -1.08
N ALA A 60 16.10 -35.01 -0.20
CA ALA A 60 15.84 -36.35 0.31
C ALA A 60 15.30 -37.30 -0.78
N ALA A 61 14.46 -36.81 -1.70
CA ALA A 61 13.98 -37.60 -2.84
C ALA A 61 15.12 -38.03 -3.77
N ALA A 62 16.09 -37.14 -4.03
CA ALA A 62 17.27 -37.48 -4.82
C ALA A 62 18.09 -38.58 -4.15
N GLN A 63 18.28 -38.50 -2.84
CA GLN A 63 19.01 -39.51 -2.06
C GLN A 63 18.28 -40.86 -2.09
N ALA A 64 16.95 -40.86 -1.88
CA ALA A 64 16.14 -42.08 -1.92
C ALA A 64 16.16 -42.77 -3.29
N LEU A 65 16.18 -42.02 -4.40
CA LEU A 65 16.20 -42.58 -5.75
C LEU A 65 17.52 -43.27 -6.14
N VAL A 66 18.63 -42.89 -5.52
CA VAL A 66 19.94 -43.54 -5.71
C VAL A 66 20.09 -44.77 -4.80
N GLY A 67 19.19 -44.93 -3.81
CA GLY A 67 19.17 -46.03 -2.86
C GLY A 67 18.34 -47.24 -3.28
N SER A 68 18.12 -48.12 -2.31
CA SER A 68 17.32 -49.34 -2.43
C SER A 68 15.82 -49.06 -2.43
N ASP A 69 15.02 -50.06 -2.80
CA ASP A 69 13.55 -49.97 -2.77
C ASP A 69 13.05 -49.73 -1.34
N ALA A 70 13.78 -50.22 -0.34
CA ALA A 70 13.50 -49.96 1.07
C ALA A 70 13.76 -48.49 1.46
N ASP A 71 14.76 -47.84 0.88
CA ASP A 71 15.04 -46.41 1.10
C ASP A 71 13.93 -45.54 0.49
N VAL A 72 13.47 -45.90 -0.72
CA VAL A 72 12.32 -45.29 -1.39
C VAL A 72 11.06 -45.42 -0.52
N HIS A 73 10.77 -46.63 -0.07
CA HIS A 73 9.60 -46.90 0.78
C HIS A 73 9.66 -46.13 2.10
N THR A 74 10.83 -46.11 2.75
CA THR A 74 11.05 -45.39 4.02
C THR A 74 10.85 -43.88 3.85
N PHE A 75 11.38 -43.31 2.76
CA PHE A 75 11.17 -41.90 2.44
C PHE A 75 9.69 -41.58 2.25
N LEU A 76 8.97 -42.39 1.46
CA LEU A 76 7.55 -42.17 1.19
C LEU A 76 6.67 -42.30 2.45
N THR A 77 6.99 -43.23 3.34
CA THR A 77 6.16 -43.53 4.52
C THR A 77 6.48 -42.67 5.73
N THR A 78 7.75 -42.30 5.95
CA THR A 78 8.20 -41.63 7.18
C THR A 78 8.95 -40.32 6.92
N GLY A 79 9.71 -40.22 5.82
CA GLY A 79 10.57 -39.07 5.55
C GLY A 79 9.83 -37.80 5.11
N ILE A 80 8.74 -37.93 4.34
CA ILE A 80 8.08 -36.78 3.70
C ILE A 80 7.46 -35.80 4.70
N VAL A 81 6.82 -36.30 5.76
CA VAL A 81 5.97 -35.46 6.64
C VAL A 81 6.80 -34.38 7.32
N HIS A 82 7.92 -34.75 7.93
CA HIS A 82 8.80 -33.80 8.59
C HIS A 82 9.47 -32.84 7.60
N LEU A 83 9.95 -33.34 6.47
CA LEU A 83 10.63 -32.51 5.47
C LEU A 83 9.70 -31.46 4.85
N LYS A 84 8.41 -31.79 4.64
CA LYS A 84 7.40 -30.83 4.20
C LYS A 84 7.21 -29.70 5.22
N GLN A 85 7.17 -30.02 6.52
CA GLN A 85 7.06 -29.00 7.57
C GLN A 85 8.26 -28.06 7.59
N VAL A 86 9.47 -28.60 7.40
CA VAL A 86 10.69 -27.79 7.31
C VAL A 86 10.64 -26.89 6.07
N ASP A 87 10.26 -27.42 4.90
CA ASP A 87 10.11 -26.62 3.69
C ASP A 87 9.04 -25.52 3.84
N ASP A 88 7.89 -25.83 4.46
CA ASP A 88 6.82 -24.87 4.71
C ASP A 88 7.29 -23.75 5.66
N ARG A 89 8.06 -24.09 6.71
CA ARG A 89 8.68 -23.11 7.62
C ARG A 89 9.62 -22.19 6.85
N ILE A 90 10.55 -22.75 6.07
CA ILE A 90 11.52 -21.98 5.27
C ILE A 90 10.82 -21.04 4.29
N ASN A 91 9.78 -21.51 3.59
CA ASN A 91 9.04 -20.67 2.65
C ASN A 91 8.24 -19.56 3.35
N THR A 92 7.71 -19.84 4.54
CA THR A 92 7.03 -18.83 5.36
C THR A 92 8.01 -17.79 5.88
N ASP A 93 9.19 -18.19 6.35
CA ASP A 93 10.26 -17.28 6.79
C ASP A 93 10.75 -16.39 5.64
N ARG A 94 10.79 -16.91 4.40
CA ARG A 94 11.09 -16.10 3.20
C ARG A 94 10.03 -15.03 2.94
N LEU A 95 8.75 -15.38 3.07
CA LEU A 95 7.65 -14.42 2.93
C LEU A 95 7.65 -13.39 4.06
N LEU A 96 8.00 -13.80 5.29
CA LEU A 96 8.21 -12.88 6.41
C LEU A 96 9.35 -11.89 6.10
N ALA A 97 10.48 -12.36 5.57
CA ALA A 97 11.62 -11.48 5.27
C ALA A 97 11.40 -10.52 4.09
N SER A 98 10.59 -10.90 3.10
CA SER A 98 10.43 -10.16 1.83
C SER A 98 9.07 -9.49 1.63
N GLY A 99 8.06 -9.86 2.43
CA GLY A 99 6.71 -9.33 2.37
C GLY A 99 6.58 -7.90 2.92
N GLY A 100 5.47 -7.25 2.61
CA GLY A 100 5.09 -6.01 3.29
C GLY A 100 4.56 -6.27 4.70
N PRO A 101 4.25 -5.21 5.47
CA PRO A 101 3.84 -5.32 6.87
C PRO A 101 2.66 -6.27 7.12
N ALA A 102 1.66 -6.30 6.23
CA ALA A 102 0.51 -7.19 6.38
C ALA A 102 0.92 -8.65 6.14
N ILE A 103 1.68 -8.94 5.07
CA ILE A 103 2.22 -10.30 4.83
C ILE A 103 3.10 -10.73 6.00
N GLN A 104 3.92 -9.83 6.55
CA GLN A 104 4.78 -10.12 7.70
C GLN A 104 3.97 -10.54 8.92
N ALA A 105 2.94 -9.77 9.28
CA ALA A 105 2.05 -10.09 10.39
C ALA A 105 1.36 -11.46 10.20
N ALA A 106 0.86 -11.73 8.99
CA ALA A 106 0.19 -12.99 8.68
C ALA A 106 1.14 -14.20 8.67
N ALA A 107 2.36 -14.03 8.15
CA ALA A 107 3.41 -15.05 8.19
C ALA A 107 3.82 -15.36 9.63
N GLN A 108 4.02 -14.33 10.46
CA GLN A 108 4.35 -14.49 11.88
C GLN A 108 3.24 -15.24 12.62
N GLN A 109 1.98 -14.88 12.39
CA GLN A 109 0.83 -15.59 12.96
C GLN A 109 0.80 -17.07 12.56
N ALA A 110 1.16 -17.39 11.31
CA ALA A 110 1.24 -18.78 10.85
C ALA A 110 2.41 -19.54 11.49
N LEU A 111 3.55 -18.88 11.73
CA LEU A 111 4.72 -19.43 12.40
C LEU A 111 4.50 -19.68 13.90
N ASP A 112 3.69 -18.86 14.55
CA ASP A 112 3.38 -18.97 15.99
C ASP A 112 2.23 -19.94 16.28
N SER A 113 1.51 -20.38 15.24
CA SER A 113 0.38 -21.29 15.38
C SER A 113 0.83 -22.71 15.72
N SER A 114 0.15 -23.34 16.68
CA SER A 114 0.31 -24.77 17.00
C SER A 114 -0.50 -25.70 16.10
N ALA A 115 -1.32 -25.17 15.19
CA ALA A 115 -2.14 -25.98 14.30
C ALA A 115 -1.27 -26.62 13.20
N ALA A 116 -1.36 -27.95 13.06
CA ALA A 116 -0.55 -28.76 12.14
C ALA A 116 -0.66 -28.38 10.64
N GLY A 117 -1.63 -27.54 10.26
CA GLY A 117 -1.85 -27.05 8.90
C GLY A 117 -1.71 -25.55 8.71
N ALA A 118 -1.24 -24.78 9.71
CA ALA A 118 -1.18 -23.32 9.63
C ALA A 118 -0.27 -22.82 8.50
N LEU A 119 0.98 -23.30 8.45
CA LEU A 119 1.95 -22.93 7.41
C LEU A 119 1.48 -23.29 5.99
N PRO A 120 1.07 -24.53 5.68
CA PRO A 120 0.61 -24.85 4.33
C PRO A 120 -0.66 -24.09 3.94
N THR A 121 -1.56 -23.79 4.88
CA THR A 121 -2.75 -22.96 4.62
C THR A 121 -2.36 -21.53 4.27
N PHE A 122 -1.42 -20.95 5.03
CA PHE A 122 -0.87 -19.62 4.76
C PHE A 122 -0.20 -19.57 3.37
N LEU A 123 0.70 -20.51 3.09
CA LEU A 123 1.42 -20.59 1.81
C LEU A 123 0.49 -20.83 0.61
N LYS A 124 -0.61 -21.57 0.80
CA LYS A 124 -1.57 -21.85 -0.27
C LYS A 124 -2.37 -20.61 -0.66
N SER A 125 -2.91 -19.88 0.32
CA SER A 125 -3.80 -18.74 0.03
C SER A 125 -3.84 -17.67 1.13
N GLY A 126 -3.41 -17.98 2.36
CA GLY A 126 -3.47 -17.03 3.48
C GLY A 126 -2.64 -15.75 3.27
N TRP A 127 -1.64 -15.76 2.39
CA TRP A 127 -0.85 -14.58 2.04
C TRP A 127 -1.57 -13.61 1.09
N GLN A 128 -2.62 -14.04 0.38
CA GLN A 128 -3.23 -13.26 -0.71
C GLN A 128 -3.93 -11.99 -0.21
N THR A 129 -4.75 -12.11 0.84
CA THR A 129 -5.44 -10.95 1.44
C THR A 129 -4.45 -9.94 2.02
N PRO A 130 -3.47 -10.32 2.86
CA PRO A 130 -2.42 -9.42 3.31
C PRO A 130 -1.64 -8.76 2.16
N SER A 131 -1.33 -9.51 1.09
CA SER A 131 -0.67 -8.94 -0.08
C SER A 131 -1.50 -7.85 -0.75
N ALA A 132 -2.82 -8.00 -0.82
CA ALA A 132 -3.68 -6.96 -1.38
C ALA A 132 -3.69 -5.69 -0.50
N VAL A 133 -3.65 -5.85 0.82
CA VAL A 133 -3.51 -4.72 1.77
C VAL A 133 -2.18 -3.99 1.55
N ASP A 134 -1.07 -4.72 1.52
CA ASP A 134 0.26 -4.13 1.29
C ASP A 134 0.34 -3.41 -0.06
N GLN A 135 -0.31 -3.94 -1.09
CA GLN A 135 -0.38 -3.30 -2.41
C GLN A 135 -1.17 -2.00 -2.37
N ARG A 136 -2.33 -1.96 -1.71
CA ARG A 136 -3.11 -0.73 -1.55
C ARG A 136 -2.30 0.36 -0.85
N ILE A 137 -1.61 0.01 0.24
CA ILE A 137 -0.72 0.94 0.94
C ILE A 137 0.36 1.50 0.01
N ARG A 138 0.97 0.67 -0.83
CA ARG A 138 1.96 1.14 -1.82
C ARG A 138 1.33 2.05 -2.87
N ILE A 139 0.09 1.79 -3.29
CA ILE A 139 -0.64 2.67 -4.22
C ILE A 139 -0.92 4.01 -3.56
N ASP A 140 -1.38 4.02 -2.31
CA ASP A 140 -1.61 5.25 -1.54
C ASP A 140 -0.32 6.08 -1.39
N GLN A 141 0.83 5.42 -1.19
CA GLN A 141 2.14 6.08 -1.15
C GLN A 141 2.52 6.72 -2.50
N VAL A 142 2.30 6.00 -3.61
CA VAL A 142 2.54 6.56 -4.97
C VAL A 142 1.58 7.71 -5.27
N MET A 143 0.32 7.59 -4.85
CA MET A 143 -0.70 8.64 -4.97
C MET A 143 -0.28 9.90 -4.21
N ALA A 144 0.19 9.76 -2.97
CA ALA A 144 0.62 10.89 -2.13
C ALA A 144 1.88 11.61 -2.65
N ALA A 145 2.78 10.87 -3.31
CA ALA A 145 3.99 11.45 -3.92
C ALA A 145 3.77 11.98 -5.34
N GLY A 146 2.66 11.61 -5.98
CA GLY A 146 2.34 11.93 -7.37
C GLY A 146 1.67 13.28 -7.56
N GLY A 147 1.58 13.71 -8.83
CA GLY A 147 0.74 14.84 -9.23
C GLY A 147 -0.70 14.40 -9.51
N THR A 148 -1.47 15.32 -10.09
CA THR A 148 -2.91 15.12 -10.35
C THR A 148 -3.19 13.90 -11.23
N GLU A 149 -2.41 13.65 -12.27
CA GLU A 149 -2.64 12.52 -13.15
C GLU A 149 -2.26 11.20 -12.49
N VAL A 150 -1.15 11.14 -11.74
CA VAL A 150 -0.81 9.96 -10.92
C VAL A 150 -1.91 9.67 -9.91
N HIS A 151 -2.46 10.70 -9.26
CA HIS A 151 -3.56 10.54 -8.31
C HIS A 151 -4.79 9.91 -8.97
N LYS A 152 -5.20 10.40 -10.15
CA LYS A 152 -6.32 9.82 -10.90
C LYS A 152 -6.08 8.35 -11.26
N ALA A 153 -4.88 8.03 -11.77
CA ALA A 153 -4.54 6.66 -12.15
C ALA A 153 -4.47 5.72 -10.94
N ALA A 154 -3.94 6.20 -9.81
CA ALA A 154 -3.90 5.45 -8.56
C ALA A 154 -5.32 5.20 -8.02
N GLN A 155 -6.18 6.21 -8.04
CA GLN A 155 -7.57 6.09 -7.58
C GLN A 155 -8.34 5.09 -8.45
N GLN A 156 -8.18 5.15 -9.77
CA GLN A 156 -8.77 4.16 -10.68
C GLN A 156 -8.34 2.73 -10.36
N ALA A 157 -7.06 2.53 -10.00
CA ALA A 157 -6.56 1.22 -9.60
C ALA A 157 -7.20 0.76 -8.28
N LEU A 158 -7.35 1.66 -7.29
CA LEU A 158 -8.00 1.38 -6.00
C LEU A 158 -9.48 1.05 -6.18
N ASP A 159 -10.21 1.85 -6.96
CA ASP A 159 -11.64 1.70 -7.24
C ASP A 159 -11.96 0.39 -7.97
N ALA A 160 -11.06 -0.07 -8.83
CA ALA A 160 -11.20 -1.37 -9.49
C ALA A 160 -11.22 -2.54 -8.49
N GLY A 161 -10.64 -2.39 -7.29
CA GLY A 161 -10.78 -3.35 -6.20
C GLY A 161 -10.17 -4.72 -6.44
N THR A 162 -9.29 -4.87 -7.45
CA THR A 162 -8.70 -6.17 -7.84
C THR A 162 -7.18 -6.17 -7.71
N THR A 163 -6.63 -7.32 -7.29
CA THR A 163 -5.17 -7.52 -7.19
C THR A 163 -4.46 -7.31 -8.53
N ASP A 164 -5.11 -7.62 -9.65
CA ASP A 164 -4.53 -7.43 -10.98
C ASP A 164 -4.43 -5.94 -11.35
N ALA A 165 -5.45 -5.14 -11.02
CA ALA A 165 -5.38 -3.68 -11.18
C ALA A 165 -4.27 -3.09 -10.31
N TYR A 166 -4.13 -3.54 -9.06
CA TYR A 166 -3.08 -3.08 -8.16
C TYR A 166 -1.68 -3.39 -8.71
N LYS A 167 -1.46 -4.62 -9.20
CA LYS A 167 -0.20 -5.03 -9.81
C LYS A 167 0.09 -4.24 -11.09
N ALA A 168 -0.90 -4.04 -11.95
CA ALA A 168 -0.74 -3.30 -13.20
C ALA A 168 -0.32 -1.85 -12.93
N PHE A 169 -0.98 -1.19 -11.98
CA PHE A 169 -0.62 0.16 -11.57
C PHE A 169 0.80 0.23 -11.01
N LEU A 170 1.12 -0.58 -9.99
CA LEU A 170 2.43 -0.56 -9.34
C LEU A 170 3.58 -0.94 -10.29
N LYS A 171 3.32 -1.80 -11.28
CA LYS A 171 4.33 -2.21 -12.26
C LYS A 171 4.68 -1.09 -13.23
N SER A 172 3.69 -0.40 -13.80
CA SER A 172 3.92 0.62 -14.84
C SER A 172 2.81 1.64 -15.01
N GLY A 173 1.61 1.41 -14.46
CA GLY A 173 0.46 2.30 -14.66
C GLY A 173 0.66 3.73 -14.15
N TRP A 174 1.59 3.96 -13.22
CA TRP A 174 1.94 5.29 -12.73
C TRP A 174 2.87 6.08 -13.67
N GLN A 175 3.59 5.43 -14.59
CA GLN A 175 4.71 6.06 -15.33
C GLN A 175 4.26 7.14 -16.32
N THR A 176 3.25 6.87 -17.15
CA THR A 176 2.71 7.85 -18.11
C THR A 176 2.02 9.02 -17.41
N PRO A 177 1.17 8.80 -16.39
CA PRO A 177 0.64 9.89 -15.58
C PRO A 177 1.74 10.75 -14.95
N TYR A 178 2.78 10.13 -14.38
CA TYR A 178 3.91 10.86 -13.79
C TYR A 178 4.63 11.74 -14.82
N ALA A 179 4.91 11.20 -16.01
CA ALA A 179 5.51 11.99 -17.09
C ALA A 179 4.63 13.18 -17.50
N THR A 180 3.31 13.00 -17.50
CA THR A 180 2.34 14.06 -17.79
C THR A 180 2.39 15.13 -16.71
N ASP A 181 2.35 14.74 -15.43
CA ASP A 181 2.47 15.64 -14.30
C ASP A 181 3.78 16.47 -14.36
N GLN A 182 4.91 15.83 -14.69
CA GLN A 182 6.19 16.56 -14.85
C GLN A 182 6.12 17.58 -15.98
N ARG A 183 5.59 17.21 -17.17
CA ARG A 183 5.44 18.16 -18.29
C ARG A 183 4.53 19.33 -17.94
N VAL A 184 3.43 19.09 -17.23
CA VAL A 184 2.54 20.15 -16.77
C VAL A 184 3.30 21.10 -15.84
N ARG A 185 4.06 20.56 -14.87
CA ARG A 185 4.86 21.35 -13.94
C ARG A 185 5.93 22.19 -14.65
N VAL A 186 6.63 21.62 -15.64
CA VAL A 186 7.61 22.38 -16.45
C VAL A 186 6.94 23.50 -17.23
N ASN A 187 5.78 23.24 -17.86
CA ASN A 187 5.05 24.29 -18.58
C ASN A 187 4.55 25.41 -17.66
N GLN A 188 4.13 25.10 -16.44
CA GLN A 188 3.75 26.10 -15.44
C GLN A 188 4.94 26.99 -15.04
N ILE A 189 6.12 26.39 -14.82
CA ILE A 189 7.34 27.14 -14.53
C ILE A 189 7.78 27.98 -15.74
N LEU A 190 7.66 27.44 -16.96
CA LEU A 190 7.98 28.16 -18.19
C LEU A 190 7.10 29.42 -18.35
N ALA A 191 5.80 29.31 -18.07
CA ALA A 191 4.86 30.40 -18.23
C ALA A 191 5.11 31.59 -17.29
N THR A 192 5.70 31.35 -16.12
CA THR A 192 5.95 32.37 -15.09
C THR A 192 7.44 32.74 -14.93
N GLY A 193 8.34 31.96 -15.53
CA GLY A 193 9.78 32.16 -15.45
C GLY A 193 10.30 33.33 -16.29
N GLY A 194 11.46 33.86 -15.89
CA GLY A 194 12.20 34.85 -16.67
C GLY A 194 12.91 34.23 -17.88
N PRO A 195 13.64 35.05 -18.67
CA PRO A 195 14.23 34.61 -19.94
C PRO A 195 15.14 33.38 -19.84
N GLU A 196 15.96 33.27 -18.81
CA GLU A 196 16.83 32.10 -18.62
C GLU A 196 16.02 30.89 -18.16
N VAL A 197 15.06 31.04 -17.23
CA VAL A 197 14.17 29.93 -16.84
C VAL A 197 13.38 29.40 -18.03
N GLN A 198 12.83 30.27 -18.88
CA GLN A 198 12.10 29.87 -20.09
C GLN A 198 12.98 29.05 -21.04
N LYS A 199 14.23 29.47 -21.23
CA LYS A 199 15.20 28.80 -22.10
C LYS A 199 15.59 27.40 -21.60
N VAL A 200 15.86 27.21 -20.30
CA VAL A 200 16.15 25.87 -19.76
C VAL A 200 14.89 25.00 -19.67
N ALA A 201 13.73 25.57 -19.36
CA ALA A 201 12.46 24.85 -19.37
C ALA A 201 12.12 24.33 -20.77
N GLN A 202 12.28 25.16 -21.81
CA GLN A 202 12.06 24.76 -23.20
C GLN A 202 13.00 23.63 -23.60
N ARG A 203 14.28 23.69 -23.21
CA ARG A 203 15.24 22.60 -23.46
C ARG A 203 14.79 21.28 -22.83
N ALA A 204 14.27 21.31 -21.60
CA ALA A 204 13.75 20.11 -20.95
C ALA A 204 12.51 19.55 -21.65
N LEU A 205 11.60 20.42 -22.10
CA LEU A 205 10.42 20.04 -22.89
C LEU A 205 10.80 19.44 -24.26
N ASP A 206 11.80 20.00 -24.93
CA ASP A 206 12.30 19.52 -26.23
C ASP A 206 12.97 18.15 -26.11
N ALA A 207 13.69 17.90 -25.02
CA ALA A 207 14.27 16.59 -24.73
C ALA A 207 13.19 15.52 -24.49
N ASN A 208 12.01 15.92 -23.99
CA ASN A 208 10.81 15.10 -23.84
C ASN A 208 11.06 13.74 -23.16
N SER A 209 11.90 13.71 -22.14
CA SER A 209 12.17 12.55 -21.31
C SER A 209 11.86 12.87 -19.84
N VAL A 210 11.44 11.86 -19.08
CA VAL A 210 11.18 12.04 -17.64
C VAL A 210 12.43 12.56 -16.93
N ASP A 211 13.61 12.00 -17.24
CA ASP A 211 14.87 12.42 -16.65
C ASP A 211 15.19 13.90 -16.91
N ALA A 212 14.96 14.41 -18.12
CA ALA A 212 15.21 15.82 -18.44
C ALA A 212 14.22 16.75 -17.72
N LEU A 213 12.94 16.37 -17.65
CA LEU A 213 11.92 17.14 -16.94
C LEU A 213 12.21 17.19 -15.45
N THR A 214 12.56 16.05 -14.85
CA THR A 214 12.93 15.94 -13.43
C THR A 214 14.21 16.71 -13.14
N GLN A 215 15.25 16.59 -13.98
CA GLN A 215 16.49 17.36 -13.79
C GLN A 215 16.23 18.87 -13.78
N PHE A 216 15.39 19.36 -14.70
CA PHE A 216 15.02 20.76 -14.74
C PHE A 216 14.31 21.20 -13.45
N ILE A 217 13.31 20.42 -13.02
CA ILE A 217 12.51 20.71 -11.84
C ILE A 217 13.37 20.70 -10.57
N ASP A 218 14.28 19.73 -10.44
CA ASP A 218 15.06 19.51 -9.22
C ASP A 218 16.30 20.40 -9.13
N ASN A 219 16.89 20.80 -10.27
CA ASN A 219 18.19 21.47 -10.30
C ASN A 219 18.21 22.74 -11.18
N ASP A 220 17.90 22.60 -12.48
CA ASP A 220 18.23 23.66 -13.45
C ASP A 220 17.37 24.92 -13.27
N TRP A 221 16.13 24.76 -12.83
CA TRP A 221 15.20 25.87 -12.58
C TRP A 221 15.76 26.87 -11.57
N ALA A 222 16.30 26.41 -10.44
CA ALA A 222 16.77 27.30 -9.38
C ALA A 222 17.98 28.15 -9.83
N VAL A 223 18.88 27.55 -10.61
CA VAL A 223 20.06 28.24 -11.16
C VAL A 223 19.63 29.30 -12.18
N ALA A 224 18.72 28.95 -13.08
CA ALA A 224 18.22 29.90 -14.08
C ALA A 224 17.44 31.05 -13.43
N ALA A 225 16.64 30.78 -12.40
CA ALA A 225 15.91 31.80 -11.66
C ALA A 225 16.85 32.80 -10.95
N ALA A 226 18.00 32.34 -10.46
CA ALA A 226 19.02 33.23 -9.88
C ALA A 226 19.61 34.17 -10.93
N HIS A 227 19.91 33.68 -12.15
CA HIS A 227 20.38 34.52 -13.24
C HIS A 227 19.34 35.53 -13.73
N ASP A 228 18.07 35.14 -13.78
CA ASP A 228 16.98 36.07 -14.10
C ASP A 228 16.88 37.20 -13.06
N GLN A 229 17.11 36.91 -11.78
CA GLN A 229 17.12 37.92 -10.72
C GLN A 229 18.32 38.87 -10.80
N GLU A 230 19.51 38.39 -11.15
CA GLU A 230 20.72 39.23 -11.32
C GLU A 230 20.57 40.25 -12.45
N THR A 231 19.74 39.95 -13.45
CA THR A 231 19.56 40.77 -14.65
C THR A 231 18.27 41.60 -14.65
N ALA A 232 17.40 41.40 -13.67
CA ALA A 232 16.13 42.13 -13.54
C ALA A 232 16.33 43.58 -13.07
N THR A 233 15.57 44.50 -13.66
CA THR A 233 15.51 45.90 -13.19
C THR A 233 14.72 46.03 -11.89
N VAL A 234 14.95 47.12 -11.14
CA VAL A 234 14.22 47.40 -9.89
C VAL A 234 12.72 47.47 -10.13
N GLU A 235 12.29 48.10 -11.23
CA GLU A 235 10.86 48.20 -11.61
C GLU A 235 10.24 46.83 -11.91
N GLN A 236 10.97 45.94 -12.59
CA GLN A 236 10.50 44.58 -12.87
C GLN A 236 10.38 43.76 -11.59
N LEU A 237 11.36 43.82 -10.69
CA LEU A 237 11.31 43.13 -9.40
C LEU A 237 10.17 43.65 -8.52
N ALA A 238 9.91 44.97 -8.54
CA ALA A 238 8.77 45.56 -7.84
C ALA A 238 7.43 45.07 -8.41
N GLY A 239 7.32 44.92 -9.74
CA GLY A 239 6.15 44.34 -10.40
C GLY A 239 5.91 42.88 -9.98
N VAL A 240 6.95 42.03 -10.03
CA VAL A 240 6.87 40.63 -9.60
C VAL A 240 6.46 40.50 -8.13
N ALA A 241 7.02 41.34 -7.25
CA ALA A 241 6.65 41.35 -5.83
C ALA A 241 5.17 41.73 -5.61
N LYS A 242 4.67 42.69 -6.41
CA LYS A 242 3.26 43.08 -6.37
C LYS A 242 2.35 41.93 -6.83
N ASP A 243 2.64 41.34 -8.00
CA ASP A 243 1.83 40.27 -8.57
C ASP A 243 1.80 39.03 -7.66
N ALA A 244 2.96 38.66 -7.08
CA ALA A 244 3.04 37.57 -6.11
C ALA A 244 2.26 37.87 -4.82
N GLY A 245 2.23 39.12 -4.37
CA GLY A 245 1.40 39.56 -3.24
C GLY A 245 -0.10 39.47 -3.52
N GLU A 246 -0.53 39.83 -4.73
CA GLU A 246 -1.92 39.69 -5.17
C GLU A 246 -2.31 38.20 -5.27
N GLU A 247 -1.43 37.33 -5.75
CA GLU A 247 -1.65 35.89 -5.79
C GLU A 247 -1.74 35.27 -4.40
N ALA A 248 -0.82 35.60 -3.50
CA ALA A 248 -0.89 35.16 -2.11
C ALA A 248 -2.21 35.58 -1.43
N THR A 249 -2.73 36.76 -1.76
CA THR A 249 -4.04 37.22 -1.28
C THR A 249 -5.18 36.37 -1.83
N ARG A 250 -5.18 36.06 -3.13
CA ARG A 250 -6.20 35.18 -3.75
C ARG A 250 -6.20 33.78 -3.15
N GLU A 251 -5.02 33.16 -3.01
CA GLU A 251 -4.88 31.82 -2.42
C GLU A 251 -5.30 31.80 -0.94
N THR A 252 -5.02 32.88 -0.20
CA THR A 252 -5.49 33.02 1.19
C THR A 252 -7.01 33.04 1.27
N HIS A 253 -7.69 33.77 0.37
CA HIS A 253 -9.15 33.78 0.32
C HIS A 253 -9.70 32.40 -0.08
N ALA A 254 -9.12 31.74 -1.08
CA ALA A 254 -9.53 30.39 -1.46
C ALA A 254 -9.37 29.37 -0.31
N ALA A 255 -8.28 29.49 0.46
CA ALA A 255 -8.07 28.67 1.66
C ALA A 255 -9.12 28.95 2.76
N GLN A 256 -9.54 30.21 2.92
CA GLN A 256 -10.63 30.57 3.83
C GLN A 256 -11.97 29.96 3.39
N ASP A 257 -12.30 30.05 2.09
CA ASP A 257 -13.53 29.49 1.53
C ASP A 257 -13.60 27.96 1.71
N GLU A 258 -12.50 27.25 1.43
CA GLU A 258 -12.45 25.79 1.62
C GLU A 258 -12.44 25.39 3.11
N ALA A 259 -11.81 26.18 3.99
CA ALA A 259 -11.89 25.95 5.43
C ALA A 259 -13.33 26.09 5.95
N ASP A 260 -14.05 27.11 5.50
CA ASP A 260 -15.46 27.32 5.85
C ASP A 260 -16.35 26.17 5.34
N ARG A 261 -16.07 25.67 4.13
CA ARG A 261 -16.76 24.48 3.59
C ARG A 261 -16.46 23.23 4.41
N ALA A 262 -15.20 22.97 4.74
CA ALA A 262 -14.81 21.85 5.58
C ALA A 262 -15.48 21.90 6.96
N ALA A 263 -15.57 23.09 7.57
CA ALA A 263 -16.27 23.28 8.84
C ALA A 263 -17.78 22.94 8.74
N LYS A 264 -18.44 23.35 7.65
CA LYS A 264 -19.86 23.02 7.39
C LYS A 264 -20.07 21.52 7.21
N GLU A 265 -19.23 20.84 6.44
CA GLU A 265 -19.33 19.39 6.22
C GLU A 265 -19.03 18.61 7.51
N ALA A 266 -18.05 19.05 8.31
CA ALA A 266 -17.76 18.45 9.60
C ALA A 266 -18.95 18.56 10.58
N GLU A 267 -19.64 19.71 10.61
CA GLU A 267 -20.85 19.86 11.41
C GLU A 267 -22.00 18.98 10.89
N ALA A 268 -22.18 18.86 9.57
CA ALA A 268 -23.15 17.95 8.97
C ALA A 268 -22.87 16.48 9.34
N ALA A 269 -21.60 16.06 9.30
CA ALA A 269 -21.18 14.73 9.74
C ALA A 269 -21.47 14.50 11.23
N ARG A 270 -21.19 15.50 12.09
CA ARG A 270 -21.51 15.43 13.52
C ARG A 270 -23.01 15.25 13.75
N GLN A 271 -23.84 16.00 13.04
CA GLN A 271 -25.30 15.90 13.14
C GLN A 271 -25.81 14.53 12.66
N ALA A 272 -25.29 14.02 11.54
CA ALA A 272 -25.63 12.71 11.02
C ALA A 272 -25.22 11.58 11.97
N ALA A 273 -24.05 11.69 12.62
CA ALA A 273 -23.60 10.73 13.62
C ALA A 273 -24.50 10.71 14.87
N ILE A 274 -24.97 11.88 15.33
CA ILE A 274 -25.95 11.97 16.42
C ILE A 274 -27.26 11.30 16.01
N ALA A 275 -27.79 11.62 14.83
CA ALA A 275 -29.01 11.00 14.33
C ALA A 275 -28.88 9.47 14.20
N ALA A 276 -27.72 8.97 13.76
CA ALA A 276 -27.45 7.53 13.70
C ALA A 276 -27.40 6.88 15.10
N ALA A 277 -26.79 7.54 16.08
CA ALA A 277 -26.75 7.07 17.45
C ALA A 277 -28.16 7.02 18.08
N ASP A 278 -28.98 8.05 17.86
CA ASP A 278 -30.36 8.11 18.31
C ASP A 278 -31.21 7.01 17.64
N ALA A 279 -31.07 6.85 16.31
CA ALA A 279 -31.77 5.80 15.57
C ALA A 279 -31.39 4.40 16.09
N ALA A 280 -30.11 4.16 16.38
CA ALA A 280 -29.66 2.90 16.97
C ALA A 280 -30.23 2.66 18.38
N ALA A 281 -30.31 3.70 19.21
CA ALA A 281 -30.87 3.61 20.56
C ALA A 281 -32.38 3.33 20.57
N HIS A 282 -33.11 3.80 19.55
CA HIS A 282 -34.57 3.66 19.42
C HIS A 282 -35.02 2.54 18.48
N ALA A 283 -34.10 1.71 17.99
CA ALA A 283 -34.35 0.73 16.93
C ALA A 283 -35.20 -0.50 17.33
N GLN A 284 -36.18 -0.40 18.25
CA GLN A 284 -37.02 -1.48 18.85
C GLN A 284 -37.64 -2.51 17.84
N GLY A 285 -36.81 -3.27 17.12
CA GLY A 285 -37.18 -4.10 15.96
C GLY A 285 -37.01 -3.46 14.58
N HIS A 286 -36.56 -2.20 14.46
CA HIS A 286 -36.40 -1.48 13.18
C HIS A 286 -34.92 -1.34 12.77
N ALA A 287 -34.26 -2.48 12.51
CA ALA A 287 -32.85 -2.54 12.15
C ALA A 287 -32.52 -1.76 10.86
N ASP A 288 -33.47 -1.68 9.92
CA ASP A 288 -33.28 -1.01 8.63
C ASP A 288 -33.12 0.51 8.80
N GLN A 289 -33.89 1.15 9.69
CA GLN A 289 -33.80 2.59 9.94
C GLN A 289 -32.48 2.98 10.60
N ALA A 290 -32.00 2.16 11.55
CA ALA A 290 -30.69 2.37 12.16
C ALA A 290 -29.55 2.16 11.14
N THR A 291 -29.70 1.16 10.25
CA THR A 291 -28.74 0.89 9.18
C THR A 291 -28.69 2.04 8.16
N ASP A 292 -29.83 2.59 7.78
CA ASP A 292 -29.91 3.72 6.85
C ASP A 292 -29.33 5.01 7.47
N ALA A 293 -29.62 5.29 8.75
CA ALA A 293 -29.04 6.41 9.47
C ALA A 293 -27.51 6.25 9.61
N ALA A 294 -27.02 5.05 9.92
CA ALA A 294 -25.59 4.75 9.95
C ALA A 294 -24.94 4.94 8.57
N ARG A 295 -25.61 4.55 7.48
CA ARG A 295 -25.12 4.78 6.10
C ARG A 295 -25.05 6.29 5.79
N GLN A 296 -26.04 7.06 6.19
CA GLN A 296 -26.04 8.51 6.01
C GLN A 296 -24.91 9.18 6.80
N ALA A 297 -24.67 8.73 8.05
CA ALA A 297 -23.56 9.20 8.85
C ALA A 297 -22.20 8.87 8.22
N ALA A 298 -22.04 7.68 7.64
CA ALA A 298 -20.83 7.30 6.92
C ALA A 298 -20.60 8.20 5.69
N VAL A 299 -21.62 8.43 4.87
CA VAL A 299 -21.53 9.34 3.70
C VAL A 299 -21.18 10.76 4.13
N ALA A 300 -21.79 11.27 5.20
CA ALA A 300 -21.49 12.60 5.71
C ALA A 300 -20.04 12.69 6.24
N ALA A 301 -19.54 11.64 6.90
CA ALA A 301 -18.16 11.56 7.34
C ALA A 301 -17.17 11.54 6.15
N ASP A 302 -17.49 10.82 5.06
CA ASP A 302 -16.68 10.79 3.84
C ASP A 302 -16.65 12.17 3.15
N ASN A 303 -17.78 12.87 3.10
CA ASN A 303 -17.86 14.25 2.58
C ASN A 303 -17.03 15.21 3.43
N ALA A 304 -17.13 15.13 4.76
CA ALA A 304 -16.34 15.94 5.68
C ALA A 304 -14.84 15.67 5.55
N SER A 305 -14.44 14.41 5.40
CA SER A 305 -13.05 14.04 5.15
C SER A 305 -12.54 14.62 3.84
N SER A 306 -13.32 14.50 2.76
CA SER A 306 -12.98 15.03 1.44
C SER A 306 -12.85 16.56 1.45
N ALA A 307 -13.76 17.26 2.13
CA ALA A 307 -13.71 18.72 2.28
C ALA A 307 -12.51 19.16 3.13
N ALA A 308 -12.20 18.44 4.21
CA ALA A 308 -11.01 18.72 5.03
C ALA A 308 -9.70 18.56 4.22
N GLN A 309 -9.61 17.55 3.36
CA GLN A 309 -8.46 17.38 2.46
C GLN A 309 -8.33 18.53 1.47
N GLN A 310 -9.44 19.02 0.91
CA GLN A 310 -9.46 20.20 0.03
C GLN A 310 -8.98 21.46 0.77
N ALA A 311 -9.47 21.68 1.99
CA ALA A 311 -9.03 22.80 2.83
C ALA A 311 -7.53 22.75 3.16
N VAL A 312 -6.99 21.57 3.47
CA VAL A 312 -5.54 21.38 3.69
C VAL A 312 -4.75 21.68 2.42
N GLY A 313 -5.24 21.22 1.26
CA GLY A 313 -4.64 21.52 -0.05
C GLY A 313 -4.58 23.03 -0.32
N ALA A 314 -5.68 23.74 -0.12
CA ALA A 314 -5.76 25.19 -0.29
C ALA A 314 -4.86 25.94 0.70
N ALA A 315 -4.80 25.52 1.97
CA ALA A 315 -3.90 26.11 2.97
C ALA A 315 -2.41 25.94 2.62
N ASN A 316 -2.04 24.79 2.05
CA ASN A 316 -0.69 24.56 1.54
C ASN A 316 -0.37 25.46 0.34
N ALA A 317 -1.32 25.65 -0.59
CA ALA A 317 -1.20 26.57 -1.72
C ALA A 317 -1.00 28.02 -1.24
N ALA A 318 -1.82 28.49 -0.30
CA ALA A 318 -1.68 29.82 0.31
C ALA A 318 -0.32 30.01 0.99
N THR A 319 0.16 29.00 1.71
CA THR A 319 1.49 29.04 2.37
C THR A 319 2.62 29.11 1.34
N ALA A 320 2.52 28.35 0.25
CA ALA A 320 3.49 28.39 -0.84
C ALA A 320 3.52 29.75 -1.53
N ALA A 321 2.35 30.30 -1.88
CA ALA A 321 2.22 31.62 -2.50
C ALA A 321 2.78 32.73 -1.58
N ALA A 322 2.49 32.69 -0.28
CA ALA A 322 3.02 33.65 0.69
C ALA A 322 4.55 33.63 0.78
N ARG A 323 5.18 32.45 0.68
CA ARG A 323 6.66 32.34 0.65
C ARG A 323 7.23 32.95 -0.62
N VAL A 324 6.61 32.70 -1.78
CA VAL A 324 7.01 33.30 -3.06
C VAL A 324 6.93 34.83 -2.97
N ALA A 325 5.82 35.36 -2.46
CA ALA A 325 5.63 36.81 -2.27
C ALA A 325 6.69 37.41 -1.34
N ALA A 326 7.00 36.76 -0.22
CA ALA A 326 8.03 37.21 0.72
C ALA A 326 9.43 37.25 0.09
N SER A 327 9.80 36.21 -0.66
CA SER A 327 11.07 36.17 -1.40
C SER A 327 11.13 37.25 -2.47
N ALA A 328 10.07 37.42 -3.26
CA ALA A 328 10.00 38.44 -4.30
C ALA A 328 10.15 39.86 -3.71
N ALA A 329 9.47 40.15 -2.60
CA ALA A 329 9.59 41.41 -1.89
C ALA A 329 11.01 41.65 -1.35
N PHE A 330 11.66 40.61 -0.81
CA PHE A 330 13.06 40.69 -0.37
C PHE A 330 14.00 41.05 -1.52
N PHE A 331 13.85 40.41 -2.69
CA PHE A 331 14.69 40.70 -3.86
C PHE A 331 14.47 42.12 -4.38
N ALA A 332 13.21 42.58 -4.46
CA ALA A 332 12.90 43.95 -4.86
C ALA A 332 13.53 44.99 -3.91
N ALA A 333 13.44 44.76 -2.60
CA ALA A 333 14.05 45.65 -1.59
C ALA A 333 15.59 45.66 -1.67
N SER A 334 16.21 44.49 -1.88
CA SER A 334 17.65 44.37 -2.05
C SER A 334 18.14 45.13 -3.29
N ALA A 335 17.46 44.95 -4.43
CA ALA A 335 17.78 45.64 -5.67
C ALA A 335 17.63 47.17 -5.53
N ALA A 336 16.55 47.63 -4.89
CA ALA A 336 16.36 49.05 -4.60
C ALA A 336 17.49 49.64 -3.72
N SER A 337 17.95 48.88 -2.71
CA SER A 337 19.08 49.27 -1.86
C SER A 337 20.37 49.42 -2.65
N MET A 338 20.71 48.45 -3.51
CA MET A 338 21.89 48.50 -4.37
C MET A 338 21.82 49.67 -5.36
N ALA A 339 20.65 49.91 -5.96
CA ALA A 339 20.44 51.05 -6.85
C ALA A 339 20.65 52.39 -6.12
N GLY A 340 20.17 52.51 -4.87
CA GLY A 340 20.39 53.69 -4.03
C GLY A 340 21.87 53.91 -3.70
N GLN A 341 22.62 52.84 -3.39
CA GLN A 341 24.07 52.91 -3.17
C GLN A 341 24.82 53.35 -4.43
N ALA A 342 24.48 52.77 -5.59
CA ALA A 342 25.08 53.14 -6.86
C ALA A 342 24.81 54.60 -7.23
N ALA A 343 23.58 55.08 -7.02
CA ALA A 343 23.21 56.48 -7.23
C ALA A 343 24.01 57.43 -6.32
N SER A 344 24.19 57.06 -5.04
CA SER A 344 25.02 57.82 -4.09
C SER A 344 26.49 57.89 -4.53
N THR A 345 27.07 56.77 -4.94
CA THR A 345 28.44 56.74 -5.47
C THR A 345 28.58 57.59 -6.74
N ALA A 346 27.62 57.50 -7.67
CA ALA A 346 27.62 58.31 -8.88
C ALA A 346 27.51 59.82 -8.57
N TYR A 347 26.64 60.19 -7.62
CA TYR A 347 26.50 61.57 -7.17
C TYR A 347 27.79 62.12 -6.55
N ASN A 348 28.44 61.33 -5.68
CA ASN A 348 29.72 61.71 -5.07
C ASN A 348 30.82 61.86 -6.14
N ALA A 349 30.89 60.95 -7.10
CA ALA A 349 31.85 61.04 -8.21
C ALA A 349 31.61 62.27 -9.11
N ALA A 350 30.35 62.57 -9.43
CA ALA A 350 29.99 63.76 -10.20
C ALA A 350 30.36 65.05 -9.45
N THR A 351 30.11 65.09 -8.14
CA THR A 351 30.47 66.24 -7.29
C THR A 351 31.98 66.44 -7.26
N ALA A 352 32.76 65.37 -7.08
CA ALA A 352 34.22 65.42 -7.12
C ALA A 352 34.75 65.94 -8.47
N ALA A 353 34.19 65.46 -9.58
CA ALA A 353 34.59 65.89 -10.93
C ALA A 353 34.26 67.37 -11.24
N VAL A 354 33.24 67.95 -10.61
CA VAL A 354 32.95 69.39 -10.71
C VAL A 354 33.96 70.21 -9.92
N LEU A 355 34.34 69.74 -8.73
CA LEU A 355 35.31 70.43 -7.87
C LEU A 355 36.73 70.41 -8.44
N ASP A 356 37.10 69.35 -9.18
CA ASP A 356 38.43 69.20 -9.80
C ASP A 356 38.64 70.13 -11.03
N LYS A 357 37.57 70.78 -11.51
CA LYS A 357 37.61 71.73 -12.64
C LYS A 357 37.66 73.21 -12.22
N ILE A 358 37.73 73.49 -10.92
CA ILE A 358 37.84 74.83 -10.33
C ILE A 358 39.26 75.04 -9.82
#